data_AF-S2J1R5-F1
#
_entry.id   AF-S2J1R5-F1
#
_cell.length_a   1.000
_cell.length_b   1.000
_cell.length_c   1.000
_cell.angle_alpha   90.00
_cell.angle_beta   90.00
_cell.angle_gamma   90.00
#
_symmetry.space_group_name_H-M   'P 1'
#
loop_
_entity.id
_entity.type
_entity.pdbx_description
1 polymer ?
#
loop_
_entity_poly.entity_id
_entity_poly.type
_entity_poly.pdbx_seq_one_letter_code
_entity_poly.pdbx_strand_id
1 'polypeptide(L)'
;MTLCDLMPPKKISVRRRQSLPVNISQQPIMPELVYFIQKITFQGGIDCRTALVALIYLERAKVNLPKSAVGGYDTCHRMFLASILIASKFLGDNHCPRHMTSIPSTWSHYYSYYYCTNSTTATTTLSILTNRHLADLCGGFFPLHEINQLERAFLKLLNYQCWVTDQDIQQFVLDHRVDFSL
;
A
#
# COMPACT_ATOMS: atom_id res chain seq x y z
N MET A 1 -8.71 38.03 -23.57
CA MET A 1 -9.94 37.31 -23.18
C MET A 1 -9.86 35.94 -23.81
N THR A 2 -9.67 34.89 -23.00
CA THR A 2 -9.40 33.53 -23.49
C THR A 2 -10.68 32.69 -23.55
N LEU A 3 -10.68 31.71 -24.45
CA LEU A 3 -11.75 30.83 -24.92
C LEU A 3 -12.40 29.91 -23.85
N CYS A 4 -12.28 30.21 -22.56
CA CYS A 4 -12.84 29.42 -21.46
C CYS A 4 -14.27 29.83 -21.07
N ASP A 5 -14.76 30.97 -21.57
CA ASP A 5 -16.03 31.58 -21.15
C ASP A 5 -17.27 31.18 -22.00
N LEU A 6 -17.14 30.21 -22.91
CA LEU A 6 -18.24 29.79 -23.82
C LEU A 6 -18.81 28.39 -23.55
N MET A 7 -18.62 27.82 -22.36
CA MET A 7 -19.37 26.65 -21.95
C MET A 7 -20.37 27.00 -20.82
N PRO A 8 -21.68 26.73 -20.98
CA PRO A 8 -22.66 27.03 -19.94
C PRO A 8 -22.39 26.20 -18.68
N PRO A 9 -22.65 26.75 -17.49
CA PRO A 9 -22.43 26.03 -16.24
C PRO A 9 -23.33 24.79 -16.20
N LYS A 10 -22.72 23.60 -16.10
CA LYS A 10 -23.48 22.40 -15.70
C LYS A 10 -24.03 22.66 -14.30
N LYS A 11 -25.36 22.76 -14.20
CA LYS A 11 -26.09 22.73 -12.92
C LYS A 11 -25.73 21.44 -12.20
N ILE A 12 -24.73 21.49 -11.32
CA ILE A 12 -24.53 20.45 -10.32
C ILE A 12 -25.66 20.64 -9.33
N SER A 13 -26.74 19.90 -9.53
CA SER A 13 -27.75 19.70 -8.51
C SER A 13 -27.03 19.11 -7.29
N VAL A 14 -26.91 19.90 -6.22
CA VAL A 14 -26.67 19.38 -4.88
C VAL A 14 -27.86 18.48 -4.55
N ARG A 15 -27.77 17.20 -4.93
CA ARG A 15 -28.65 16.17 -4.41
C ARG A 15 -28.30 16.01 -2.94
N ARG A 16 -28.99 16.78 -2.10
CA ARG A 16 -29.25 16.45 -0.71
C ARG A 16 -29.70 14.99 -0.72
N ARG A 17 -28.83 14.06 -0.35
CA ARG A 17 -29.18 12.65 -0.18
C ARG A 17 -30.24 12.63 0.92
N GLN A 18 -31.51 12.56 0.51
CA GLN A 18 -32.57 12.08 1.37
C GLN A 18 -32.16 10.66 1.76
N SER A 19 -31.99 10.45 3.06
CA SER A 19 -31.72 9.16 3.67
C SER A 19 -32.91 8.23 3.42
N LEU A 20 -32.75 7.30 2.48
CA LEU A 20 -33.57 6.10 2.43
C LEU A 20 -33.24 5.26 3.68
N PRO A 21 -34.20 4.56 4.29
CA PRO A 21 -33.93 3.68 5.41
C PRO A 21 -33.05 2.53 4.90
N VAL A 22 -31.76 2.56 5.23
CA VAL A 22 -30.83 1.46 4.94
C VAL A 22 -31.27 0.29 5.81
N ASN A 23 -31.67 -0.81 5.19
CA ASN A 23 -31.94 -2.07 5.87
C ASN A 23 -30.66 -2.50 6.62
N ILE A 24 -30.71 -2.48 7.95
CA ILE A 24 -29.55 -2.63 8.86
C ILE A 24 -28.92 -4.06 8.80
N SER A 25 -29.48 -4.98 8.02
CA SER A 25 -29.14 -6.41 8.07
C SER A 25 -28.06 -6.91 7.11
N GLN A 26 -27.39 -6.07 6.30
CA GLN A 26 -26.47 -6.56 5.25
C GLN A 26 -25.13 -5.83 5.10
N GLN A 27 -24.64 -5.12 6.13
CA GLN A 27 -23.25 -4.69 6.11
C GLN A 27 -22.37 -5.89 6.51
N PRO A 28 -21.44 -6.34 5.64
CA PRO A 28 -20.64 -7.52 5.93
C PRO A 28 -19.77 -7.23 7.16
N ILE A 29 -19.80 -8.15 8.12
CA ILE A 29 -19.02 -8.04 9.36
C ILE A 29 -17.55 -8.13 8.98
N MET A 30 -16.83 -7.03 9.22
CA MET A 30 -15.42 -6.94 8.89
C MET A 30 -14.62 -7.94 9.74
N PRO A 31 -13.74 -8.74 9.11
CA PRO A 31 -12.98 -9.78 9.80
C PRO A 31 -12.08 -9.20 10.89
N GLU A 32 -11.71 -10.06 11.84
CA GLU A 32 -10.70 -9.75 12.85
C GLU A 32 -9.37 -9.33 12.16
N LEU A 33 -8.68 -8.36 12.76
CA LEU A 33 -7.54 -7.69 12.16
C LEU A 33 -6.37 -8.66 11.89
N VAL A 34 -6.03 -9.52 12.84
CA VAL A 34 -4.94 -10.51 12.67
C VAL A 34 -5.27 -11.47 11.54
N TYR A 35 -6.49 -12.01 11.49
CA TYR A 35 -6.93 -12.85 10.38
C TYR A 35 -6.85 -12.10 9.04
N PHE A 36 -7.27 -10.85 9.01
CA PHE A 36 -7.21 -10.02 7.80
C PHE A 36 -5.76 -9.79 7.33
N ILE A 37 -4.85 -9.46 8.25
CA ILE A 37 -3.42 -9.30 7.97
C ILE A 37 -2.84 -10.60 7.41
N GLN A 38 -3.10 -11.73 8.05
CA GLN A 38 -2.61 -13.04 7.59
C GLN A 38 -3.12 -13.37 6.20
N LYS A 39 -4.42 -13.17 5.94
CA LYS A 39 -5.02 -13.40 4.63
C LYS A 39 -4.34 -12.55 3.54
N ILE A 40 -4.25 -11.24 3.75
CA ILE A 40 -3.71 -10.31 2.75
C ILE A 40 -2.21 -10.54 2.53
N THR A 41 -1.43 -10.80 3.58
CA THR A 41 0.01 -11.05 3.45
C THR A 41 0.29 -12.36 2.71
N PHE A 42 -0.42 -13.44 3.05
CA PHE A 42 -0.24 -14.73 2.40
C PHE A 42 -0.71 -14.72 0.94
N GLN A 43 -1.94 -14.25 0.68
CA GLN A 43 -2.50 -14.26 -0.67
C GLN A 43 -1.87 -13.18 -1.58
N GLY A 44 -1.41 -12.07 -1.00
CA GLY A 44 -0.71 -11.01 -1.71
C GLY A 44 0.76 -11.29 -1.99
N GLY A 45 1.31 -12.43 -1.52
CA GLY A 45 2.71 -12.78 -1.71
C GLY A 45 3.67 -11.79 -1.05
N ILE A 46 3.32 -11.30 0.13
CA ILE A 46 4.08 -10.29 0.85
C ILE A 46 5.27 -10.93 1.56
N ASP A 47 6.48 -10.47 1.24
CA ASP A 47 7.71 -10.89 1.91
C ASP A 47 8.00 -10.07 3.18
N CYS A 48 8.95 -10.56 3.98
CA CYS A 48 9.34 -9.90 5.23
C CYS A 48 9.83 -8.46 5.00
N ARG A 49 10.58 -8.21 3.91
CA ARG A 49 11.11 -6.87 3.61
C ARG A 49 9.98 -5.88 3.31
N THR A 50 8.99 -6.27 2.51
CA THR A 50 7.80 -5.46 2.23
C THR A 50 7.01 -5.18 3.51
N ALA A 51 6.86 -6.17 4.38
CA ALA A 51 6.20 -5.99 5.67
C ALA A 51 6.95 -4.98 6.55
N LEU A 52 8.29 -5.06 6.64
CA LEU A 52 9.12 -4.11 7.39
C LEU A 52 8.98 -2.68 6.86
N VAL A 53 9.04 -2.49 5.54
CA VAL A 53 8.81 -1.17 4.92
C VAL A 53 7.41 -0.64 5.23
N ALA A 54 6.39 -1.49 5.21
CA ALA A 54 5.04 -1.10 5.59
C ALA A 54 4.92 -0.69 7.06
N LEU A 55 5.63 -1.36 7.97
CA LEU A 55 5.68 -0.99 9.39
C LEU A 55 6.36 0.37 9.59
N ILE A 56 7.47 0.64 8.90
CA ILE A 56 8.11 1.98 8.89
C ILE A 56 7.12 3.05 8.42
N TYR A 57 6.33 2.76 7.37
CA TYR A 57 5.31 3.69 6.90
C TYR A 57 4.18 3.91 7.91
N LEU A 58 3.76 2.90 8.64
CA LEU A 58 2.77 3.05 9.72
C LEU A 58 3.32 3.95 10.84
N GLU A 59 4.60 3.80 11.20
CA GLU A 59 5.25 4.66 12.19
C GLU A 59 5.34 6.11 11.72
N ARG A 60 5.76 6.35 10.47
CA ARG A 60 5.76 7.69 9.86
C ARG A 60 4.36 8.29 9.83
N ALA A 61 3.35 7.50 9.45
CA ALA A 61 1.97 7.94 9.42
C ALA A 61 1.46 8.33 10.81
N LYS A 62 1.81 7.56 11.84
CA LYS A 62 1.43 7.82 13.24
C LYS A 62 1.91 9.20 13.71
N VAL A 63 3.13 9.61 13.35
CA VAL A 63 3.69 10.93 13.72
C VAL A 63 2.96 12.08 13.02
N ASN A 64 2.40 11.84 11.84
CA ASN A 64 1.68 12.84 11.03
C ASN A 64 0.17 12.90 11.31
N LEU A 65 -0.36 12.07 12.20
CA LEU A 65 -1.77 12.12 12.58
C LEU A 65 -2.07 13.35 13.45
N PRO A 66 -3.23 14.01 13.26
CA PRO A 66 -3.64 15.06 14.18
C PRO A 66 -3.84 14.48 15.58
N LYS A 67 -3.49 15.25 16.63
CA LYS A 67 -3.56 14.80 18.03
C LYS A 67 -4.96 14.39 18.49
N SER A 68 -6.00 14.84 17.79
CA SER A 68 -7.40 14.51 18.01
C SER A 68 -7.95 13.43 17.07
N ALA A 69 -7.08 12.73 16.30
CA ALA A 69 -7.50 11.65 15.43
C ALA A 69 -8.10 10.51 16.25
N VAL A 70 -9.34 10.14 15.91
CA VAL A 70 -10.02 8.96 16.45
C VAL A 70 -10.33 8.04 15.28
N GLY A 71 -9.85 6.80 15.37
CA GLY A 71 -10.15 5.77 14.38
C GLY A 71 -11.54 5.17 14.58
N GLY A 72 -12.17 4.77 13.47
CA GLY A 72 -13.32 3.87 13.47
C GLY A 72 -12.91 2.39 13.47
N TYR A 73 -13.90 1.49 13.50
CA TYR A 73 -13.69 0.04 13.55
C TYR A 73 -12.81 -0.51 12.40
N ASP A 74 -12.86 0.11 11.23
CA ASP A 74 -12.14 -0.30 10.02
C ASP A 74 -10.81 0.45 9.81
N THR A 75 -10.48 1.41 10.69
CA THR A 75 -9.33 2.29 10.49
C THR A 75 -8.02 1.51 10.51
N CYS A 76 -7.89 0.51 11.38
CA CYS A 76 -6.70 -0.35 11.41
C CYS A 76 -6.53 -1.15 10.11
N HIS A 77 -7.61 -1.72 9.56
CA HIS A 77 -7.59 -2.43 8.29
C HIS A 77 -7.18 -1.51 7.14
N ARG A 78 -7.77 -0.31 7.09
CA ARG A 78 -7.44 0.72 6.08
C ARG A 78 -5.97 1.14 6.14
N MET A 79 -5.45 1.40 7.34
CA MET A 79 -4.06 1.81 7.55
C MET A 79 -3.10 0.71 7.09
N PHE A 80 -3.38 -0.55 7.46
CA PHE A 80 -2.61 -1.70 7.02
C PHE A 80 -2.64 -1.90 5.49
N LEU A 81 -3.82 -1.83 4.86
CA LEU A 81 -3.96 -1.95 3.41
C LEU A 81 -3.18 -0.87 2.67
N ALA A 82 -3.28 0.37 3.13
CA ALA A 82 -2.59 1.48 2.51
C ALA A 82 -1.07 1.35 2.65
N SER A 83 -0.58 1.00 3.85
CA SER A 83 0.86 0.83 4.10
C SER A 83 1.45 -0.30 3.26
N ILE A 84 0.78 -1.46 3.19
CA ILE A 84 1.31 -2.62 2.46
C ILE A 84 1.27 -2.42 0.94
N LEU A 85 0.24 -1.75 0.44
CA LEU A 85 0.12 -1.38 -0.97
C LEU A 85 1.27 -0.49 -1.41
N ILE A 86 1.55 0.57 -0.64
CA ILE A 86 2.60 1.54 -0.97
C ILE A 86 3.98 0.90 -0.82
N ALA A 87 4.20 0.07 0.20
CA ALA A 87 5.45 -0.65 0.39
C ALA A 87 5.76 -1.60 -0.78
N SER A 88 4.77 -2.40 -1.20
CA SER A 88 4.93 -3.34 -2.32
C SER A 88 5.25 -2.61 -3.62
N LYS A 89 4.57 -1.50 -3.91
CA LYS A 89 4.85 -0.68 -5.08
C LYS A 89 6.23 -0.03 -5.03
N PHE A 90 6.61 0.54 -3.90
CA PHE A 90 7.93 1.16 -3.73
C PHE A 90 9.06 0.16 -4.00
N LEU A 91 9.01 -1.03 -3.40
CA LEU A 91 10.03 -2.05 -3.61
C LEU A 91 10.01 -2.61 -5.05
N GLY A 92 8.81 -2.76 -5.64
CA GLY A 92 8.65 -3.15 -7.04
C GLY A 92 9.23 -2.15 -8.05
N ASP A 93 9.09 -0.85 -7.78
CA ASP A 93 9.61 0.23 -8.63
C ASP A 93 11.14 0.33 -8.59
N ASN A 94 11.74 -0.01 -7.44
CA ASN A 94 13.19 -0.09 -7.25
C ASN A 94 13.78 -1.38 -7.86
N HIS A 95 12.95 -2.41 -8.07
CA HIS A 95 13.36 -3.65 -8.72
C HIS A 95 13.25 -3.59 -10.26
N CYS A 96 12.69 -2.51 -10.82
CA CYS A 96 12.69 -2.31 -12.26
C CYS A 96 14.14 -2.22 -12.77
N PRO A 97 14.57 -3.10 -13.71
CA PRO A 97 15.84 -2.95 -14.39
C PRO A 97 15.68 -1.87 -15.47
N ARG A 98 15.43 -0.62 -15.05
CA ARG A 98 15.39 0.56 -15.93
C ARG A 98 16.72 0.82 -16.64
N HIS A 99 17.74 0.05 -16.30
CA HIS A 99 19.07 0.05 -16.92
C HIS A 99 19.33 -1.18 -17.82
N MET A 100 18.32 -1.95 -18.25
CA MET A 100 18.53 -3.14 -19.12
C MET A 100 18.57 -2.82 -20.62
N THR A 101 18.47 -1.55 -21.04
CA THR A 101 18.53 -1.18 -22.48
C THR A 101 19.94 -0.78 -22.94
N SER A 102 20.91 -0.68 -22.03
CA SER A 102 22.29 -0.29 -22.33
C SER A 102 23.35 -1.32 -21.89
N ILE A 103 22.94 -2.50 -21.43
CA ILE A 103 23.88 -3.55 -21.00
C ILE A 103 24.34 -4.33 -22.24
N PRO A 104 25.66 -4.43 -22.49
CA PRO A 104 26.20 -5.33 -23.51
C PRO A 104 25.68 -6.76 -23.30
N SER A 105 25.30 -7.47 -24.36
CA SER A 105 24.76 -8.84 -24.28
C SER A 105 25.64 -9.81 -23.50
N THR A 106 26.96 -9.56 -23.47
CA THR A 106 27.96 -10.31 -22.71
C THR A 106 27.77 -10.23 -21.20
N TRP A 107 27.14 -9.17 -20.69
CA TRP A 107 26.94 -8.95 -19.25
C TRP A 107 25.50 -9.28 -18.80
N SER A 108 24.64 -9.69 -19.74
CA SER A 108 23.25 -10.08 -19.45
C SER A 108 23.16 -11.21 -18.42
N HIS A 109 23.97 -12.25 -18.56
CA HIS A 109 24.00 -13.37 -17.62
C HIS A 109 24.51 -12.95 -16.23
N TYR A 110 25.53 -12.08 -16.18
CA TYR A 110 26.10 -11.58 -14.94
C TYR A 110 25.12 -10.70 -14.16
N TYR A 111 24.44 -9.77 -14.84
CA TYR A 111 23.45 -8.90 -14.21
C TYR A 111 22.18 -9.64 -13.81
N SER A 112 21.71 -10.59 -14.64
CA SER A 112 20.60 -11.47 -14.30
C SER A 112 20.89 -12.27 -13.02
N TYR A 113 22.11 -12.81 -12.91
CA TYR A 113 22.57 -13.49 -11.69
C TYR A 113 22.58 -12.54 -10.49
N TYR A 114 23.24 -11.38 -10.57
CA TYR A 114 23.39 -10.44 -9.43
C TYR A 114 22.05 -9.90 -8.91
N TYR A 115 21.08 -9.61 -9.79
CA TYR A 115 19.75 -9.14 -9.38
C TYR A 115 18.78 -10.28 -9.00
N CYS A 116 18.98 -11.51 -9.48
CA CYS A 116 18.21 -12.69 -9.03
C CYS A 116 18.74 -13.31 -7.72
N THR A 117 20.01 -13.11 -7.36
CA THR A 117 20.60 -13.72 -6.15
C THR A 117 20.24 -13.00 -4.86
N ASN A 118 19.85 -11.72 -4.93
CA ASN A 118 19.37 -10.98 -3.76
C ASN A 118 17.87 -11.21 -3.48
N SER A 119 17.15 -11.89 -4.39
CA SER A 119 15.84 -12.45 -4.10
C SER A 119 16.01 -13.85 -3.53
N THR A 120 15.83 -13.99 -2.22
CA THR A 120 15.75 -15.27 -1.52
C THR A 120 14.74 -16.19 -2.21
N THR A 121 15.26 -17.19 -2.93
CA THR A 121 14.63 -18.47 -3.27
C THR A 121 13.11 -18.48 -3.46
N ALA A 122 12.62 -18.04 -4.63
CA ALA A 122 11.60 -18.77 -5.40
C ALA A 122 11.29 -18.01 -6.68
N THR A 123 11.44 -18.70 -7.81
CA THR A 123 10.91 -18.36 -9.13
C THR A 123 9.38 -18.34 -9.09
N THR A 124 8.81 -17.33 -8.44
CA THR A 124 7.42 -16.92 -8.62
C THR A 124 7.49 -15.44 -8.89
N THR A 125 7.02 -15.01 -10.05
CA THR A 125 6.82 -13.59 -10.34
C THR A 125 5.90 -13.01 -9.25
N LEU A 126 6.46 -12.50 -8.15
CA LEU A 126 5.70 -11.79 -7.13
C LEU A 126 5.26 -10.50 -7.80
N SER A 127 4.07 -10.57 -8.41
CA SER A 127 3.46 -9.43 -9.07
C SER A 127 3.31 -8.33 -8.05
N ILE A 128 3.90 -7.16 -8.34
CA ILE A 128 3.70 -5.93 -7.57
C ILE A 128 2.23 -5.82 -7.18
N LEU A 129 1.95 -5.58 -5.89
CA LEU A 129 0.57 -5.51 -5.40
C LEU A 129 -0.12 -4.29 -6.02
N THR A 130 -0.91 -4.51 -7.06
CA THR A 130 -1.67 -3.43 -7.71
C THR A 130 -2.93 -3.10 -6.90
N ASN A 131 -3.50 -1.91 -7.12
CA ASN A 131 -4.76 -1.53 -6.45
C ASN A 131 -5.89 -2.51 -6.78
N ARG A 132 -5.95 -2.98 -8.03
CA ARG A 132 -6.96 -3.94 -8.49
C ARG A 132 -6.78 -5.27 -7.78
N HIS A 133 -5.55 -5.80 -7.77
CA HIS A 133 -5.24 -7.03 -7.08
C HIS A 133 -5.61 -6.95 -5.58
N LEU A 134 -5.25 -5.86 -4.91
CA LEU A 134 -5.59 -5.69 -3.50
C LEU A 134 -7.10 -5.60 -3.24
N ALA A 135 -7.85 -4.93 -4.12
CA ALA A 135 -9.31 -4.88 -4.03
C ALA A 135 -9.95 -6.27 -4.18
N ASP A 136 -9.41 -7.09 -5.10
CA ASP A 136 -9.86 -8.46 -5.32
C ASP A 136 -9.58 -9.34 -4.08
N LEU A 137 -8.40 -9.21 -3.46
CA LEU A 137 -8.05 -9.91 -2.21
C LEU A 137 -8.97 -9.53 -1.04
N CYS A 138 -9.43 -8.27 -1.01
CA CYS A 138 -10.36 -7.77 -0.01
C CYS A 138 -11.78 -8.34 -0.18
N GLY A 139 -12.09 -9.13 -1.22
CA GLY A 139 -13.33 -9.89 -1.32
C GLY A 139 -14.61 -9.06 -1.18
N GLY A 140 -14.58 -7.80 -1.63
CA GLY A 140 -15.72 -6.86 -1.57
C GLY A 140 -15.79 -5.97 -0.33
N PHE A 141 -14.97 -6.18 0.70
CA PHE A 141 -14.90 -5.29 1.87
C PHE A 141 -14.34 -3.90 1.53
N PHE A 142 -13.40 -3.85 0.57
CA PHE A 142 -12.77 -2.63 0.10
C PHE A 142 -12.78 -2.60 -1.43
N PRO A 143 -13.77 -1.97 -2.07
CA PRO A 143 -13.84 -1.86 -3.52
C PRO A 143 -12.66 -1.04 -4.07
N LEU A 144 -12.34 -1.24 -5.35
CA LEU A 144 -11.20 -0.60 -6.01
C LEU A 144 -11.15 0.93 -5.84
N HIS A 145 -12.28 1.62 -5.93
CA HIS A 145 -12.30 3.07 -5.78
C HIS A 145 -11.88 3.52 -4.36
N GLU A 146 -12.18 2.70 -3.36
CA GLU A 146 -11.83 2.93 -1.97
C GLU A 146 -10.34 2.64 -1.75
N ILE A 147 -9.81 1.54 -2.30
CA ILE A 147 -8.37 1.25 -2.30
C ILE A 147 -7.58 2.41 -2.96
N ASN A 148 -8.05 2.93 -4.09
CA ASN A 148 -7.41 4.07 -4.75
C ASN A 148 -7.49 5.36 -3.88
N GLN A 149 -8.54 5.53 -3.08
CA GLN A 149 -8.64 6.65 -2.13
C GLN A 149 -7.69 6.46 -0.95
N LEU A 150 -7.58 5.24 -0.42
CA LEU A 150 -6.65 4.87 0.65
C LEU A 150 -5.21 5.16 0.24
N GLU A 151 -4.79 4.72 -0.96
CA GLU A 151 -3.46 5.01 -1.48
C GLU A 151 -3.16 6.52 -1.50
N ARG A 152 -4.06 7.31 -2.10
CA ARG A 152 -3.88 8.77 -2.19
C ARG A 152 -3.88 9.46 -0.82
N ALA A 153 -4.76 9.05 0.08
CA ALA A 153 -4.86 9.63 1.41
C ALA A 153 -3.62 9.31 2.25
N PHE A 154 -3.12 8.07 2.16
CA PHE A 154 -1.96 7.64 2.92
C PHE A 154 -0.66 8.23 2.38
N LEU A 155 -0.49 8.37 1.06
CA LEU A 155 0.64 9.10 0.48
C LEU A 155 0.69 10.57 0.97
N LYS A 156 -0.47 11.23 1.06
CA LYS A 156 -0.56 12.56 1.66
C LYS A 156 -0.19 12.55 3.14
N LEU A 157 -0.65 11.55 3.89
CA LEU A 157 -0.32 11.39 5.30
C LEU A 157 1.18 11.13 5.52
N LEU A 158 1.86 10.47 4.58
CA LEU A 158 3.32 10.31 4.58
C LEU A 158 4.07 11.57 4.11
N ASN A 159 3.38 12.65 3.72
CA ASN A 159 3.99 13.79 3.03
C ASN A 159 4.82 13.36 1.81
N TYR A 160 4.39 12.30 1.14
CA TYR A 160 5.07 11.67 0.00
C TYR A 160 6.51 11.19 0.29
N GLN A 161 6.91 11.08 1.56
CA GLN A 161 8.22 10.56 1.98
C GLN A 161 8.23 9.04 2.00
N CYS A 162 8.25 8.44 0.80
CA CYS A 162 8.26 6.97 0.62
C CYS A 162 9.68 6.39 0.52
N TRP A 163 10.74 7.21 0.58
CA TRP A 163 12.09 6.68 0.50
C TRP A 163 12.44 5.88 1.76
N VAL A 164 12.91 4.65 1.57
CA VAL A 164 13.38 3.73 2.62
C VAL A 164 14.61 3.02 2.10
N THR A 165 15.71 3.13 2.83
CA THR A 165 16.98 2.47 2.55
C THR A 165 17.13 1.18 3.36
N ASP A 166 18.09 0.33 3.00
CA ASP A 166 18.41 -0.85 3.79
C ASP A 166 18.91 -0.51 5.20
N GLN A 167 19.57 0.64 5.35
CA GLN A 167 19.98 1.15 6.65
C GLN A 167 18.75 1.51 7.51
N ASP A 168 17.73 2.12 6.94
CA ASP A 168 16.48 2.43 7.65
C ASP A 168 15.78 1.14 8.11
N ILE A 169 15.75 0.10 7.27
CA ILE A 169 15.16 -1.20 7.62
C ILE A 169 15.95 -1.86 8.75
N GLN A 170 17.28 -1.88 8.65
CA GLN A 170 18.14 -2.46 9.68
C GLN A 170 17.98 -1.71 11.00
N GLN A 171 17.97 -0.38 10.96
CA GLN A 171 17.78 0.45 12.14
C GLN A 171 16.41 0.20 12.78
N PHE A 172 15.34 0.15 11.97
CA PHE A 172 14.00 -0.15 12.45
C PHE A 172 13.94 -1.50 13.15
N VAL A 173 14.58 -2.54 12.57
CA VAL A 173 14.67 -3.86 13.20
C VAL A 173 15.39 -3.77 14.53
N LEU A 174 16.53 -3.06 14.60
CA LEU A 174 17.31 -2.89 15.84
C LEU A 174 16.50 -2.17 16.93
N ASP A 175 15.84 -1.07 16.59
CA ASP A 175 15.04 -0.26 17.51
C ASP A 175 13.82 -1.02 18.07
N HIS A 176 13.29 -1.95 17.27
CA HIS A 176 12.13 -2.77 17.62
C HIS A 176 12.50 -4.22 17.98
N ARG A 177 13.79 -4.53 18.16
CA ARG A 177 14.16 -5.82 18.75
C ARG A 177 13.63 -5.82 20.17
N VAL A 178 12.57 -6.59 20.39
CA VAL A 178 12.28 -7.10 21.72
C VAL A 178 13.45 -8.03 22.01
N ASP A 179 14.42 -7.57 22.80
CA ASP A 179 15.52 -8.42 23.24
C ASP A 179 14.90 -9.72 23.77
N PHE A 180 15.22 -10.84 23.13
CA PHE A 180 14.95 -12.17 23.68
C PHE A 180 15.92 -12.43 24.83
N SER A 181 16.04 -11.48 25.77
CA SER A 181 16.72 -11.68 27.05
C SER A 181 15.76 -12.41 27.99
N LEU A 182 15.58 -13.70 27.70
CA LEU A 182 15.20 -14.71 28.68
C LEU A 182 16.41 -15.60 28.96
#